data_AF-A0A948CQ90-F1
#
_entry.id   AF-A0A948CQ90-F1
#
_cell.length_a   1.000
_cell.length_b   1.000
_cell.length_c   1.000
_cell.angle_alpha   90.00
_cell.angle_beta   90.00
_cell.angle_gamma   90.00
#
_symmetry.space_group_name_H-M   'P 1'
#
loop_
_entity.id
_entity.type
_entity.pdbx_description
1 polymer ?
#
loop_
_entity_poly.entity_id
_entity_poly.type
_entity_poly.pdbx_seq_one_letter_code
_entity_poly.pdbx_strand_id
1 'polypeptide(L)' 'MNLYLTDEQNMLQESVARLFAAESSGERVRAAEATGFDPGLWQQLQEMGLNLMRLPEEAGGLNSSLLDAVLVAEQ' A
#
# COMPACT_ATOMS: atom_id res chain seq x y z
N MET A 1 -9.20 -20.13 18.24
CA MET A 1 -8.74 -18.80 17.77
C MET A 1 -7.98 -19.04 16.48
N ASN A 2 -8.40 -18.43 15.37
CA ASN A 2 -7.69 -18.50 14.10
C ASN A 2 -6.82 -17.24 13.96
N LEU A 3 -5.52 -17.41 13.75
CA LEU A 3 -4.53 -16.34 13.62
C LEU A 3 -3.98 -16.22 12.19
N TYR A 4 -4.45 -17.05 11.27
CA TYR A 4 -4.05 -17.00 9.88
C TYR A 4 -4.79 -15.87 9.16
N LEU A 5 -4.08 -15.21 8.24
CA LEU A 5 -4.68 -14.29 7.29
C LEU A 5 -5.62 -15.03 6.35
N THR A 6 -6.65 -14.32 5.90
CA THR A 6 -7.51 -14.80 4.81
C THR A 6 -6.74 -14.80 3.48
N ASP A 7 -7.24 -15.53 2.49
CA ASP A 7 -6.63 -15.55 1.15
C ASP A 7 -6.61 -14.14 0.53
N GLU A 8 -7.67 -13.35 0.73
CA GLU A 8 -7.74 -11.96 0.28
C GLU A 8 -6.66 -11.09 0.93
N GLN A 9 -6.42 -11.27 2.23
CA GLN A 9 -5.37 -10.55 2.96
C GLN A 9 -3.97 -10.96 2.53
N ASN A 10 -3.73 -12.25 2.27
CA ASN A 10 -2.47 -12.72 1.70
C ASN A 10 -2.24 -12.12 0.31
N MET A 11 -3.28 -12.10 -0.55
CA MET A 11 -3.19 -11.49 -1.88
C MET A 11 -2.91 -9.98 -1.81
N LEU A 12 -3.53 -9.28 -0.86
CA LEU A 12 -3.26 -7.87 -0.62
C LEU A 12 -1.80 -7.65 -0.22
N GLN A 13 -1.31 -8.41 0.77
CA GLN A 13 0.07 -8.34 1.25
C GLN A 13 1.07 -8.57 0.11
N GLU A 14 0.89 -9.66 -0.65
CA GLU A 14 1.76 -9.99 -1.78
C GLU A 14 1.76 -8.91 -2.86
N SER A 15 0.61 -8.30 -3.15
CA SER A 15 0.49 -7.28 -4.19
C SER A 15 1.23 -6.00 -3.80
N VAL A 16 1.09 -5.58 -2.54
CA VAL A 16 1.77 -4.41 -1.98
C VAL A 16 3.28 -4.66 -1.87
N ALA A 17 3.70 -5.84 -1.40
CA ALA A 17 5.10 -6.22 -1.35
C ALA A 17 5.77 -6.19 -2.73
N ARG A 18 5.08 -6.70 -3.76
CA ARG A 18 5.57 -6.65 -5.15
C ARG A 18 5.69 -5.22 -5.67
N LEU A 19 4.73 -4.35 -5.35
CA LEU A 19 4.81 -2.93 -5.71
C LEU A 19 6.06 -2.29 -5.11
N PHE A 20 6.26 -2.37 -3.79
CA PHE A 20 7.40 -1.73 -3.15
C PHE A 20 8.74 -2.34 -3.59
N ALA A 21 8.80 -3.64 -3.86
CA ALA A 21 9.98 -4.27 -4.44
C ALA A 21 10.36 -3.69 -5.81
N ALA A 22 9.37 -3.31 -6.63
CA ALA A 22 9.59 -2.70 -7.94
C ALA A 22 9.87 -1.19 -7.84
N GLU A 23 9.08 -0.47 -7.05
CA GLU A 23 8.98 0.99 -7.08
C GLU A 23 9.69 1.70 -5.91
N SER A 24 10.24 0.96 -4.94
CA SER A 24 11.06 1.49 -3.84
C SER A 24 12.51 1.01 -3.92
N SER A 25 13.07 0.96 -5.12
CA SER A 25 14.46 0.57 -5.34
C SER A 25 15.44 1.59 -4.72
N GLY A 26 16.65 1.15 -4.37
CA GLY A 26 17.66 2.04 -3.80
C GLY A 26 18.07 3.19 -4.74
N GLU A 27 17.89 3.05 -6.04
CA GLU A 27 18.08 4.15 -7.01
C GLU A 27 16.99 5.22 -6.87
N ARG A 28 15.72 4.80 -6.80
CA ARG A 28 14.58 5.72 -6.62
C ARG A 28 14.65 6.46 -5.29
N VAL A 29 15.01 5.75 -4.22
CA VAL A 29 15.21 6.35 -2.89
C VAL A 29 16.30 7.43 -2.93
N ARG A 30 17.45 7.16 -3.57
CA ARG A 30 18.51 8.18 -3.73
C ARG A 30 18.06 9.35 -4.60
N ALA A 31 17.29 9.11 -5.66
CA ALA A 31 16.76 10.17 -6.51
C ALA A 31 15.78 11.09 -5.75
N ALA A 32 15.02 10.55 -4.80
CA ALA A 32 14.08 11.30 -3.96
C ALA A 32 14.71 11.92 -2.71
N GLU A 33 16.01 11.71 -2.43
CA GLU A 33 16.65 12.13 -1.17
C GLU A 33 16.55 13.64 -0.92
N ALA A 34 16.69 14.46 -1.98
CA ALA A 34 16.64 15.91 -1.86
C ALA A 34 15.24 16.45 -1.47
N THR A 35 14.17 15.75 -1.85
CA THR A 35 12.78 16.13 -1.55
C THR A 35 12.21 15.35 -0.37
N GLY A 36 12.80 14.20 -0.02
CA GLY A 36 12.27 13.24 0.93
C GLY A 36 10.98 12.54 0.46
N PHE A 37 10.60 12.71 -0.81
CA PHE A 37 9.32 12.26 -1.34
C PHE A 37 9.44 11.86 -2.81
N ASP A 38 9.03 10.64 -3.12
CA ASP A 38 8.93 10.12 -4.48
C ASP A 38 7.48 10.28 -4.99
N PRO A 39 7.18 11.29 -5.83
CA PRO A 39 5.83 11.49 -6.36
C PRO A 39 5.37 10.37 -7.30
N GLY A 40 6.31 9.65 -7.94
CA GLY A 40 5.97 8.53 -8.82
C GLY A 40 5.48 7.32 -8.02
N LEU A 41 6.18 6.99 -6.93
CA LEU A 41 5.72 5.95 -6.01
C LEU A 41 4.36 6.31 -5.40
N TRP A 42 4.18 7.57 -4.99
CA TRP A 42 2.90 8.03 -4.45
C TRP A 42 1.75 7.88 -5.45
N GLN A 43 1.98 8.21 -6.73
CA GLN A 43 0.98 8.03 -7.77
C GLN A 43 0.57 6.54 -7.91
N GLN A 44 1.52 5.61 -7.86
CA GLN A 44 1.21 4.18 -7.92
C GLN A 44 0.35 3.72 -6.73
N LEU A 45 0.64 4.22 -5.52
CA LEU A 45 -0.17 3.93 -4.33
C LEU A 45 -1.60 4.48 -4.47
N GLN A 46 -1.76 5.66 -5.10
CA GLN A 46 -3.07 6.24 -5.40
C GLN A 46 -3.85 5.45 -6.45
N GLU A 47 -3.18 4.98 -7.50
CA GLU A 47 -3.79 4.15 -8.54
C GLU A 47 -4.30 2.81 -7.98
N MET A 48 -3.64 2.27 -6.94
CA MET A 48 -4.11 1.11 -6.18
C MET A 48 -5.19 1.44 -5.12
N GLY A 49 -5.51 2.71 -4.90
CA GLY A 49 -6.51 3.17 -3.93
C GLY A 49 -6.08 3.02 -2.46
N LEU A 50 -4.80 2.73 -2.19
CA LEU A 50 -4.30 2.45 -0.84
C LEU A 50 -4.44 3.67 0.09
N ASN A 51 -4.29 4.88 -0.46
CA ASN A 51 -4.45 6.13 0.28
C ASN A 51 -5.90 6.40 0.72
N LEU A 52 -6.90 5.75 0.12
CA LEU A 52 -8.32 5.91 0.45
C LEU A 52 -8.93 4.65 1.09
N MET A 53 -8.14 3.60 1.33
CA MET A 53 -8.67 2.27 1.64
C MET A 53 -9.57 2.23 2.89
N ARG A 54 -9.30 3.08 3.89
CA ARG A 54 -10.08 3.16 5.15
C ARG A 54 -11.27 4.11 5.08
N LEU A 55 -11.46 4.84 3.98
CA LEU A 55 -12.61 5.71 3.82
C LEU A 55 -13.85 4.91 3.41
N PRO A 56 -15.05 5.39 3.75
CA PRO A 56 -16.30 4.83 3.23
C PRO A 56 -16.37 4.91 1.70
N GLU A 57 -17.12 4.00 1.09
CA GLU A 57 -17.31 3.97 -0.38
C GLU A 57 -17.97 5.25 -0.90
N GLU A 58 -18.84 5.90 -0.10
CA GLU A 58 -19.48 7.17 -0.47
C GLU A 58 -18.49 8.33 -0.59
N ALA A 59 -17.30 8.19 0.01
CA ALA A 59 -16.19 9.13 -0.12
C ALA A 59 -15.15 8.66 -1.16
N GLY A 60 -15.45 7.63 -1.96
CA GLY A 60 -14.55 7.04 -2.94
C GLY A 60 -13.50 6.09 -2.33
N GLY A 61 -13.71 5.63 -1.10
CA GLY A 61 -12.84 4.68 -0.42
C GLY A 61 -13.18 3.22 -0.69
N LEU A 62 -12.43 2.33 -0.04
CA LEU A 62 -12.61 0.87 -0.15
C LEU A 62 -13.28 0.24 1.08
N ASN A 63 -13.58 1.04 2.10
CA ASN A 63 -14.14 0.60 3.37
C ASN A 63 -13.42 -0.62 3.99
N SER A 64 -12.11 -0.75 3.73
CA SER A 64 -11.29 -1.89 4.16
C SER A 64 -11.16 -1.93 5.68
N SER A 65 -10.87 -3.09 6.24
CA SER A 65 -10.72 -3.23 7.69
C SER A 65 -9.44 -2.54 8.21
N LEU A 66 -9.35 -2.36 9.53
CA LEU A 66 -8.12 -1.86 10.15
C LEU A 66 -6.95 -2.84 9.94
N LEU A 67 -7.23 -4.14 9.96
CA LEU A 67 -6.21 -5.16 9.74
C LEU A 67 -5.63 -5.04 8.34
N ASP A 68 -6.46 -4.86 7.31
CA ASP A 68 -5.99 -4.70 5.94
C ASP A 68 -5.09 -3.47 5.81
N ALA A 69 -5.44 -2.35 6.45
CA ALA A 69 -4.60 -1.15 6.45
C ALA A 69 -3.25 -1.35 7.17
N VAL A 70 -3.23 -2.14 8.25
CA VAL A 70 -1.99 -2.51 8.93
C VAL A 70 -1.13 -3.41 8.04
N LEU A 71 -1.74 -4.37 7.34
CA LEU A 71 -1.02 -5.25 6.41
C LEU A 71 -0.39 -4.49 5.24
N VAL A 72 -1.02 -3.41 4.77
CA VAL A 72 -0.44 -2.52 3.76
C VAL A 72 0.71 -1.70 4.35
N ALA A 73 0.53 -1.15 5.56
CA ALA A 73 1.49 -0.24 6.19
C ALA A 73 2.74 -0.93 6.75
N GLU A 74 2.71 -2.25 6.98
CA GLU A 74 3.87 -3.03 7.44
C GLU A 74 4.84 -3.42 6.30
N GLN A 75 4.40 -3.33 5.03
CA GLN A 75 5.25 -3.58 3.85
C GLN A 75 6.16 -2.37 3.57
#